data_AF-A0AAN9VS74-F1
#
_entry.id   AF-A0AAN9VS74-F1
#
_cell.length_a   1.000
_cell.length_b   1.000
_cell.length_c   1.000
_cell.angle_alpha   90.00
_cell.angle_beta   90.00
_cell.angle_gamma   90.00
#
_symmetry.space_group_name_H-M   'P 1'
#
loop_
_entity.id
_entity.type
_entity.pdbx_description
1 polymer ?
#
loop_
_entity_poly.entity_id
_entity_poly.type
_entity_poly.pdbx_seq_one_letter_code
_entity_poly.pdbx_strand_id
1 'polypeptide(L)'
;MPAIMPAVTAASKSKKDDDIKLETAPFDPRFPNQNQTRYCYQSYIDYHRCQAVKGQDYEPCNYFKKVFLTMCPAAWVERWDTQIEENRFPGKIH
;
A
#
# COMPACT_ATOMS: atom_id res chain seq x y z
N MET A 1 -29.48 47.56 29.50
CA MET A 1 -28.57 46.83 28.60
C MET A 1 -29.02 45.37 28.52
N PRO A 2 -29.68 44.94 27.42
CA PRO A 2 -29.85 43.52 27.14
C PRO A 2 -29.22 43.17 25.79
N ALA A 3 -28.32 42.19 25.79
CA ALA A 3 -28.11 41.33 24.63
C ALA A 3 -27.89 39.91 25.18
N ILE A 4 -28.99 39.16 25.15
CA ILE A 4 -29.07 37.73 25.36
C ILE A 4 -28.24 37.08 24.24
N MET A 5 -27.20 36.33 24.58
CA MET A 5 -26.58 35.39 23.64
C MET A 5 -27.14 33.98 23.89
N PRO A 6 -27.60 33.28 22.84
CA PRO A 6 -28.13 31.94 22.96
C PRO A 6 -27.00 30.90 23.06
N ALA A 7 -27.36 29.78 23.68
CA ALA A 7 -26.54 28.60 23.81
C ALA A 7 -26.02 28.08 22.46
N VAL A 8 -24.72 27.75 22.40
CA VAL A 8 -24.16 26.84 21.40
C VAL A 8 -23.82 25.52 22.09
N THR A 9 -24.75 24.58 21.99
CA THR A 9 -24.55 23.15 22.20
C THR A 9 -23.68 22.61 21.08
N ALA A 10 -22.37 22.50 21.29
CA ALA A 10 -21.50 21.70 20.43
C ALA A 10 -21.60 20.22 20.85
N ALA A 11 -22.68 19.57 20.40
CA ALA A 11 -22.74 18.11 20.33
C ALA A 11 -21.81 17.65 19.20
N SER A 12 -20.60 17.23 19.55
CA SER A 12 -19.67 16.57 18.62
C SER A 12 -20.22 15.19 18.25
N LYS A 13 -21.00 15.13 17.17
CA LYS A 13 -21.64 13.92 16.66
C LYS A 13 -20.69 13.19 15.70
N SER A 14 -20.40 11.94 16.05
CA SER A 14 -20.20 10.78 15.16
C SER A 14 -19.01 10.76 14.20
N LYS A 15 -18.09 9.81 14.43
CA LYS A 15 -17.56 8.97 13.34
C LYS A 15 -18.25 7.61 13.42
N LYS A 16 -18.89 7.24 12.32
CA LYS A 16 -19.55 5.95 12.11
C LYS A 16 -18.47 4.87 12.09
N ASP A 17 -18.77 3.71 12.67
CA ASP A 17 -18.05 2.48 12.42
C ASP A 17 -18.15 2.16 10.92
N ASP A 18 -17.15 2.59 10.15
CA ASP A 18 -16.94 2.16 8.78
C ASP A 18 -16.62 0.66 8.83
N ASP A 19 -17.35 -0.14 8.05
CA ASP A 19 -17.14 -1.58 7.88
C ASP A 19 -15.66 -1.83 7.48
N ILE A 20 -14.82 -2.20 8.46
CA ILE A 20 -13.40 -2.49 8.22
C ILE A 20 -13.34 -3.80 7.45
N LYS A 21 -13.32 -3.73 6.13
CA LYS A 21 -13.13 -4.90 5.28
C LYS A 21 -11.71 -5.43 5.43
N LEU A 22 -11.55 -6.47 6.26
CA LEU A 22 -10.28 -7.14 6.48
C LEU A 22 -9.89 -7.97 5.25
N GLU A 23 -9.15 -7.35 4.34
CA GLU A 23 -8.60 -8.01 3.16
C GLU A 23 -7.07 -7.98 3.17
N THR A 24 -6.47 -9.12 2.83
CA THR A 24 -5.02 -9.28 2.69
C THR A 24 -4.67 -9.76 1.27
N ALA A 25 -3.37 -9.94 0.99
CA ALA A 25 -2.91 -10.53 -0.26
C ALA A 25 -3.52 -11.94 -0.45
N PRO A 26 -4.03 -12.26 -1.65
CA PRO A 26 -4.52 -13.60 -1.94
C PRO A 26 -3.37 -14.60 -2.04
N PHE A 27 -3.70 -15.88 -1.93
CA PHE A 27 -2.77 -16.97 -2.17
C PHE A 27 -2.38 -17.04 -3.66
N ASP A 28 -1.08 -16.95 -3.95
CA ASP A 28 -0.53 -17.16 -5.30
C ASP A 28 -0.01 -18.60 -5.45
N PRO A 29 -0.61 -19.43 -6.33
CA PRO A 29 -0.17 -20.80 -6.57
C PRO A 29 1.28 -20.94 -7.08
N ARG A 30 1.89 -19.85 -7.58
CA ARG A 30 3.31 -19.83 -7.98
C ARG A 30 4.25 -19.98 -6.78
N PHE A 31 3.79 -19.59 -5.59
CA PHE A 31 4.57 -19.59 -4.36
C PHE A 31 3.87 -20.42 -3.26
N PRO A 32 3.73 -21.75 -3.44
CA PRO A 32 3.00 -22.61 -2.49
C PRO A 32 3.79 -22.93 -1.21
N ASN A 33 5.09 -22.63 -1.20
CA ASN A 33 5.97 -22.95 -0.08
C ASN A 33 5.81 -21.96 1.08
N GLN A 34 6.21 -22.37 2.29
CA GLN A 34 6.17 -21.51 3.47
C GLN A 34 7.08 -20.26 3.35
N ASN A 35 8.14 -20.33 2.53
CA ASN A 35 9.02 -19.21 2.30
C ASN A 35 8.40 -18.22 1.29
N GLN A 36 7.84 -17.12 1.81
CA GLN A 36 7.18 -16.06 1.04
C GLN A 36 8.13 -14.93 0.59
N THR A 37 9.44 -15.06 0.82
CA THR A 37 10.44 -14.05 0.41
C THR A 37 10.40 -13.77 -1.09
N ARG A 38 10.22 -14.81 -1.91
CA ARG A 38 10.14 -14.66 -3.38
C ARG A 38 8.84 -14.01 -3.82
N TYR A 39 7.73 -14.27 -3.13
CA TYR A 39 6.44 -13.64 -3.44
C TYR A 39 6.48 -12.13 -3.17
N CYS A 40 7.01 -11.73 -2.01
CA CYS A 40 7.26 -10.33 -1.67
C CYS A 40 8.15 -9.64 -2.72
N TYR A 41 9.33 -10.22 -3.00
CA TYR A 41 10.30 -9.62 -3.92
C TYR A 41 9.75 -9.50 -5.35
N GLN A 42 9.05 -10.53 -5.84
CA GLN A 42 8.47 -10.51 -7.19
C GLN A 42 7.36 -9.46 -7.30
N SER A 43 6.49 -9.36 -6.28
CA SER A 43 5.40 -8.37 -6.26
C SER A 43 5.91 -6.94 -6.25
N TYR A 44 7.02 -6.66 -5.55
CA TYR A 44 7.66 -5.36 -5.57
C TYR A 44 8.20 -5.01 -6.97
N ILE A 45 8.93 -5.93 -7.62
CA ILE A 45 9.44 -5.72 -8.98
C ILE A 45 8.30 -5.51 -9.97
N ASP A 46 7.24 -6.32 -9.87
CA ASP A 46 6.12 -6.26 -10.81
C ASP A 46 5.35 -4.94 -10.67
N TYR A 47 5.25 -4.37 -9.47
CA TYR A 47 4.71 -3.02 -9.28
C TYR A 47 5.53 -1.97 -10.03
N HIS A 48 6.85 -1.94 -9.83
CA HIS A 48 7.72 -0.96 -10.50
C HIS A 48 7.76 -1.15 -12.02
N ARG A 49 7.77 -2.40 -12.50
CA ARG A 49 7.67 -2.70 -13.93
C ARG A 49 6.33 -2.25 -14.51
N CYS A 50 5.23 -2.47 -13.78
CA CYS A 50 3.90 -2.06 -14.18
C CYS A 50 3.82 -0.53 -14.32
N GLN A 51 4.38 0.20 -13.35
CA GLN A 51 4.47 1.67 -13.43
C GLN A 51 5.35 2.15 -14.59
N ALA A 52 6.46 1.48 -14.87
CA ALA A 52 7.36 1.85 -15.97
C ALA A 52 6.72 1.65 -17.35
N VAL A 53 5.95 0.57 -17.54
CA VAL A 53 5.34 0.23 -18.85
C VAL A 53 3.98 0.92 -19.07
N LYS A 54 3.15 1.01 -18.03
CA LYS A 54 1.75 1.45 -18.15
C LYS A 54 1.49 2.86 -17.63
N GLY A 55 2.40 3.45 -16.86
CA GLY A 55 2.22 4.75 -16.20
C GLY A 55 1.53 4.64 -14.83
N GLN A 56 1.39 5.78 -14.13
CA GLN A 56 0.92 5.83 -12.75
C GLN A 56 -0.58 5.55 -12.58
N ASP A 57 -1.38 5.64 -13.64
CA ASP A 57 -2.85 5.58 -13.58
C ASP A 57 -3.44 4.18 -13.89
N TYR A 58 -2.60 3.15 -13.98
CA TYR A 58 -3.06 1.81 -14.31
C TYR A 58 -3.56 1.08 -13.06
N GLU A 59 -4.88 0.98 -12.92
CA GLU A 59 -5.59 0.35 -11.80
C GLU A 59 -5.02 -1.04 -11.42
N PRO A 60 -4.72 -1.95 -12.37
CA PRO A 60 -4.14 -3.25 -12.02
C PRO A 60 -2.73 -3.20 -11.39
N CYS A 61 -1.99 -2.09 -11.50
CA CYS A 61 -0.74 -1.94 -10.74
C CYS A 61 -1.01 -1.82 -9.23
N ASN A 62 -2.19 -1.30 -8.82
CA ASN A 62 -2.57 -1.16 -7.41
C ASN A 62 -2.68 -2.52 -6.71
N TYR A 63 -3.00 -3.58 -7.45
CA TYR A 63 -3.00 -4.94 -6.93
C TYR A 63 -1.61 -5.31 -6.38
N PHE A 64 -0.55 -5.13 -7.19
CA PHE A 64 0.81 -5.44 -6.76
C PHE A 64 1.24 -4.55 -5.59
N LYS A 65 0.78 -3.30 -5.56
CA LYS A 65 0.99 -2.39 -4.43
C LYS A 65 0.44 -2.93 -3.12
N LYS A 66 -0.81 -3.39 -3.13
CA LYS A 66 -1.44 -4.00 -1.95
C LYS A 66 -0.70 -5.26 -1.51
N VAL A 67 -0.27 -6.09 -2.47
CA VAL A 67 0.41 -7.36 -2.16
C VAL A 67 1.78 -7.13 -1.52
N PHE A 68 2.65 -6.30 -2.10
CA PHE A 68 3.98 -6.10 -1.51
C PHE A 68 3.90 -5.35 -0.16
N LEU A 69 2.97 -4.41 0.02
CA LEU A 69 2.80 -3.70 1.30
C LEU A 69 2.34 -4.62 2.45
N THR A 70 1.59 -5.69 2.13
CA THR A 70 1.08 -6.64 3.13
C THR A 70 2.05 -7.78 3.40
N MET A 71 2.75 -8.26 2.37
CA MET A 71 3.64 -9.42 2.46
C MET A 71 5.09 -9.06 2.83
N CYS A 72 5.57 -7.87 2.46
CA CYS A 72 6.97 -7.49 2.66
C CYS A 72 7.19 -6.82 4.03
N PRO A 73 8.30 -7.12 4.71
CA PRO A 73 8.75 -6.31 5.83
C PRO A 73 9.02 -4.86 5.38
N ALA A 74 8.52 -3.87 6.12
CA ALA A 74 8.71 -2.44 5.78
C ALA A 74 10.19 -2.07 5.61
N ALA A 75 11.06 -2.60 6.46
CA ALA A 75 12.51 -2.37 6.40
C ALA A 75 13.18 -2.90 5.11
N TRP A 76 12.54 -3.81 4.36
CA TRP A 76 13.03 -4.25 3.06
C TRP A 76 12.60 -3.28 1.96
N VAL A 77 11.33 -2.86 1.99
CA VAL A 77 10.77 -1.90 1.04
C VAL A 77 11.56 -0.60 1.09
N GLU A 78 11.78 -0.03 2.28
CA GLU A 78 12.58 1.19 2.45
C GLU A 78 13.99 1.06 1.86
N ARG A 79 14.66 -0.07 2.11
CA ARG A 79 16.00 -0.33 1.57
C ARG A 79 16.01 -0.45 0.05
N TRP A 80 14.99 -1.08 -0.53
CA TRP A 80 14.88 -1.20 -1.98
C TRP A 80 14.54 0.15 -2.61
N ASP A 81 13.68 0.95 -1.98
CA ASP A 81 13.34 2.30 -2.45
C ASP A 81 14.60 3.18 -2.52
N THR A 82 15.44 3.17 -1.46
CA THR A 82 16.74 3.87 -1.50
C THR A 82 17.64 3.35 -2.62
N GLN A 83 17.68 2.04 -2.85
CA GLN A 83 18.49 1.47 -3.95
C GLN A 83 17.97 1.86 -5.33
N ILE A 84 16.66 2.05 -5.49
CA ILE A 84 16.06 2.53 -6.74
C ILE A 84 16.44 4.00 -6.97
N GLU A 85 16.31 4.85 -5.95
CA GLU A 85 16.70 6.27 -6.02
C GLU A 85 18.18 6.45 -6.38
N GLU A 86 19.05 5.61 -5.81
CA GLU A 86 20.48 5.59 -6.09
C GLU A 86 20.85 4.86 -7.40
N ASN A 87 19.89 4.29 -8.12
CA ASN A 87 20.10 3.46 -9.33
C ASN A 87 21.03 2.25 -9.10
N ARG A 88 21.03 1.68 -7.89
CA ARG A 88 21.85 0.50 -7.50
C ARG A 88 21.02 -0.77 -7.31
N PHE A 89 19.72 -0.75 -7.60
CA PHE A 89 18.85 -1.90 -7.41
C PHE A 89 19.22 -3.05 -8.37
N PRO A 90 19.46 -4.28 -7.87
CA PRO A 90 19.92 -5.41 -8.69
C PRO A 90 18.81 -6.05 -9.54
N GLY A 91 17.54 -5.70 -9.31
CA GLY A 91 16.40 -6.26 -10.06
C GLY A 91 16.08 -5.48 -11.34
N LYS A 92 15.57 -6.18 -12.36
CA LYS A 92 15.17 -5.57 -13.63
C LYS A 92 13.81 -4.88 -13.52
N ILE A 93 13.84 -3.57 -13.27
CA ILE A 93 12.67 -2.67 -13.20
C ILE A 93 12.53 -1.71 -14.41
N HIS A 94 13.59 -1.57 -15.21
CA HIS A 94 13.64 -0.76 -16.45
C HIS A 94 13.69 -1.67 -17.69
#